data_AF-A0A0T6BDX2-F1
#
_entry.id   AF-A0A0T6BDX2-F1
#
_cell.length_a   1.000
_cell.length_b   1.000
_cell.length_c   1.000
_cell.angle_alpha   90.00
_cell.angle_beta   90.00
_cell.angle_gamma   90.00
#
_symmetry.space_group_name_H-M   'P 1'
#
loop_
_entity.id
_entity.type
_entity.pdbx_description
1 polymer ?
#
loop_
_entity_poly.entity_id
_entity_poly.type
_entity_poly.pdbx_seq_one_letter_code
_entity_poly.pdbx_strand_id
1 'polypeptide(L)'
;FNKIERNNSILYKLILSQLRGSEKKPIGRRFTVHDKVLALSLQRNSPKGYRLLQRIFSLPSVRPLRRLVIKVPFSPGINPVILESLKTITASLSQMERYCTLVFDKI
;
A
#
# COMPACT_ATOMS: atom_id res chain seq x y z
N PHE A 1 10.05 -1.70 19.56
CA PHE A 1 10.84 -0.58 19.02
C PHE A 1 10.73 -0.42 17.49
N ASN A 2 10.81 -1.48 16.65
CA ASN A 2 10.75 -1.38 15.17
C ASN A 2 9.43 -0.91 14.52
N LYS A 3 8.30 -0.85 15.23
CA LYS A 3 7.00 -0.44 14.68
C LYS A 3 6.78 1.08 14.69
N ILE A 4 7.43 1.79 15.62
CA ILE A 4 7.27 3.24 15.81
C ILE A 4 8.08 4.01 14.74
N GLU A 5 9.26 3.53 14.36
CA GLU A 5 10.09 4.19 13.33
C GLU A 5 9.50 4.08 11.91
N ARG A 6 8.85 2.95 11.57
CA ARG A 6 8.12 2.84 10.28
C ARG A 6 6.92 3.79 10.20
N ASN A 7 6.23 4.01 11.32
CA ASN A 7 5.08 4.92 11.37
C ASN A 7 5.48 6.38 11.15
N ASN A 8 6.66 6.80 11.63
CA ASN A 8 7.20 8.11 11.33
C ASN A 8 7.40 8.32 9.82
N SER A 9 7.81 7.29 9.06
CA SER A 9 7.97 7.40 7.60
C SER A 9 6.64 7.61 6.87
N ILE A 10 5.58 6.88 7.24
CA ILE A 10 4.29 6.93 6.54
C ILE A 10 3.57 8.24 6.84
N LEU A 11 3.51 8.64 8.12
CA LEU A 11 2.90 9.90 8.53
C LEU A 11 3.63 11.08 7.88
N TYR A 12 4.96 11.08 7.93
CA TYR A 12 5.78 12.10 7.26
C TYR A 12 5.48 12.18 5.75
N LYS A 13 5.42 11.04 5.05
CA LYS A 13 5.05 11.00 3.62
C LYS A 13 3.65 11.55 3.37
N LEU A 14 2.69 11.25 4.24
CA LEU A 14 1.33 11.75 4.14
C LEU A 14 1.29 13.27 4.34
N ILE A 15 1.94 13.78 5.38
CA ILE A 15 2.04 15.23 5.66
C ILE A 15 2.71 15.95 4.49
N LEU A 16 3.85 15.46 4.00
CA LEU A 16 4.51 16.02 2.81
C LEU A 16 3.59 16.01 1.58
N SER A 17 2.78 14.96 1.41
CA SER A 17 1.80 14.88 0.33
C SER A 17 0.73 15.97 0.46
N GLN A 18 0.27 16.25 1.69
CA GLN A 18 -0.68 17.32 1.95
C GLN A 18 -0.07 18.70 1.71
N LEU A 19 1.17 18.94 2.16
CA LEU A 19 1.90 20.19 1.93
C LEU A 19 2.14 20.46 0.44
N ARG A 20 2.52 19.46 -0.36
CA ARG A 20 2.63 19.60 -1.82
C ARG A 20 1.28 19.85 -2.50
N GLY A 21 0.19 19.46 -1.83
CA GLY A 21 -1.17 19.56 -2.32
C GLY A 21 -1.86 20.88 -1.97
N SER A 22 -1.52 21.50 -0.84
CA SER A 22 -2.26 22.65 -0.26
C SER A 22 -2.36 23.84 -1.20
N GLU A 23 -1.31 24.15 -1.94
CA GLU A 23 -1.27 25.29 -2.88
C GLU A 23 -1.96 24.99 -4.23
N LYS A 24 -2.32 23.72 -4.48
CA LYS A 24 -2.85 23.28 -5.77
C LYS A 24 -4.37 23.21 -5.73
N LYS A 25 -5.00 23.50 -6.88
CA LYS A 25 -6.45 23.28 -7.03
C LYS A 25 -6.80 21.79 -6.82
N PRO A 26 -8.00 21.47 -6.28
CA PRO A 26 -8.45 20.09 -6.10
C PRO A 26 -8.47 19.29 -7.40
N ILE A 27 -8.77 19.96 -8.52
CA ILE A 27 -8.83 19.38 -9.86
C ILE A 27 -7.43 19.33 -10.48
N GLY A 28 -7.07 18.19 -11.07
CA GLY A 28 -5.80 18.03 -11.78
C GLY A 28 -4.56 17.79 -10.89
N ARG A 29 -4.75 17.59 -9.58
CA ARG A 29 -3.64 17.32 -8.65
C ARG A 29 -2.91 16.03 -9.04
N ARG A 30 -1.58 16.13 -9.20
CA ARG A 30 -0.71 14.99 -9.50
C ARG A 30 -0.23 14.34 -8.21
N PHE A 31 -0.39 13.02 -8.13
CA PHE A 31 0.06 12.20 -7.01
C PHE A 31 1.25 11.34 -7.43
N THR A 32 2.23 11.21 -6.54
CA THR A 32 3.40 10.34 -6.75
C THR A 32 2.98 8.87 -6.68
N VAL A 33 3.86 7.96 -7.11
CA VAL A 33 3.61 6.51 -6.98
C VAL A 33 3.44 6.12 -5.50
N HIS A 34 4.28 6.66 -4.60
CA HIS A 34 4.17 6.40 -3.16
C HIS A 34 2.85 6.88 -2.56
N ASP A 35 2.37 8.06 -2.96
CA ASP A 35 1.05 8.57 -2.52
C ASP A 35 -0.07 7.61 -2.95
N LYS A 36 0.01 7.09 -4.17
CA LYS A 36 -0.97 6.14 -4.70
C LYS A 36 -0.88 4.78 -4.04
N VAL A 37 0.31 4.29 -3.70
CA VAL A 37 0.48 3.03 -2.95
C VAL A 37 -0.11 3.16 -1.55
N LEU A 38 0.19 4.26 -0.83
CA LEU A 38 -0.41 4.53 0.47
C LEU A 38 -1.94 4.62 0.39
N ALA A 39 -2.45 5.37 -0.58
CA ALA A 39 -3.88 5.48 -0.84
C ALA A 39 -4.54 4.14 -1.18
N LEU A 40 -3.85 3.28 -1.95
CA LEU A 40 -4.32 1.93 -2.26
C LEU A 40 -4.43 1.07 -1.01
N SER A 41 -3.43 1.11 -0.12
CA SER A 41 -3.47 0.40 1.16
C SER A 41 -4.65 0.85 2.03
N LEU A 42 -4.89 2.17 2.15
CA LEU A 42 -6.03 2.72 2.90
C LEU A 42 -7.37 2.29 2.28
N GLN A 43 -7.49 2.38 0.96
CA GLN A 43 -8.70 2.00 0.22
C GLN A 43 -9.00 0.49 0.31
N ARG A 44 -7.98 -0.37 0.37
CA ARG A 44 -8.13 -1.82 0.55
C ARG A 44 -8.59 -2.18 1.95
N ASN A 45 -8.03 -1.53 2.97
CA ASN A 45 -8.37 -1.81 4.37
C ASN A 45 -9.76 -1.27 4.76
N SER A 46 -10.13 -0.08 4.30
CA SER A 46 -11.46 0.50 4.58
C SER A 46 -11.94 1.40 3.44
N PRO A 47 -12.74 0.86 2.50
CA PRO A 47 -13.33 1.66 1.42
C PRO A 47 -14.21 2.82 1.90
N LYS A 48 -14.93 2.62 3.02
CA LYS A 48 -15.79 3.65 3.63
C LYS A 48 -14.92 4.72 4.30
N GLY A 49 -13.92 4.31 5.09
CA GLY A 49 -12.99 5.22 5.74
C GLY A 49 -12.19 6.05 4.73
N TYR A 50 -11.76 5.44 3.63
CA TYR A 50 -11.07 6.16 2.56
C TYR A 50 -11.92 7.26 1.94
N ARG A 51 -13.22 7.03 1.70
CA ARG A 51 -14.14 8.07 1.18
C ARG A 51 -14.32 9.22 2.16
N LEU A 52 -14.34 8.94 3.46
CA LEU A 52 -14.36 9.98 4.50
C LEU A 52 -13.06 10.80 4.45
N LEU A 53 -11.91 10.12 4.46
CA LEU A 53 -10.61 10.77 4.42
C LEU A 53 -10.39 11.59 3.14
N GLN A 54 -10.93 11.18 2.00
CA GLN A 54 -10.87 11.95 0.75
C GLN A 54 -11.57 13.32 0.82
N ARG A 55 -12.52 13.49 1.74
CA ARG A 55 -13.20 14.79 1.96
C ARG A 55 -12.36 15.75 2.79
N ILE A 56 -11.46 15.20 3.61
CA ILE A 56 -10.65 15.96 4.59
C ILE A 56 -9.24 16.20 4.03
N PHE A 57 -8.67 15.19 3.36
CA PHE A 57 -7.31 15.19 2.86
C PHE A 57 -7.25 15.17 1.33
N SER A 58 -6.18 15.74 0.78
CA SER A 58 -5.84 15.64 -0.63
C SER A 58 -5.40 14.23 -0.97
N LEU A 59 -6.34 13.36 -1.34
CA LEU A 59 -6.10 11.97 -1.70
C LEU A 59 -6.49 11.68 -3.17
N PRO A 60 -5.84 10.69 -3.82
CA PRO A 60 -6.20 10.25 -5.17
C PRO A 60 -7.66 9.81 -5.27
N SER A 61 -8.28 9.86 -6.45
CA SER A 61 -9.57 9.20 -6.65
C SER A 61 -9.41 7.67 -6.75
N VAL A 62 -10.50 6.91 -6.55
CA VAL A 62 -10.44 5.43 -6.58
C VAL A 62 -10.10 4.88 -7.97
N ARG A 63 -10.51 5.60 -9.04
CA ARG A 63 -10.30 5.19 -10.44
C ARG A 63 -8.81 4.93 -10.79
N PRO A 64 -7.87 5.88 -10.57
CA PRO A 64 -6.45 5.64 -10.81
C PRO A 64 -5.86 4.53 -9.91
N LEU A 65 -6.38 4.33 -8.68
CA LEU A 65 -5.93 3.24 -7.82
C LEU A 65 -6.30 1.86 -8.40
N ARG A 66 -7.51 1.71 -8.93
CA ARG A 66 -7.91 0.47 -9.63
C ARG A 66 -7.03 0.20 -10.85
N ARG A 67 -6.70 1.23 -11.63
CA ARG A 67 -5.78 1.10 -12.77
C ARG A 67 -4.38 0.67 -12.35
N LEU A 68 -3.90 1.05 -11.17
CA LEU A 68 -2.62 0.56 -10.66
C LEU A 68 -2.66 -0.93 -10.33
N VAL A 69 -3.75 -1.41 -9.73
CA VAL A 69 -3.92 -2.83 -9.41
C VAL A 69 -3.92 -3.68 -10.68
N ILE A 70 -4.64 -3.25 -11.71
CA ILE A 70 -4.75 -3.99 -12.98
C ILE A 70 -3.38 -4.18 -13.67
N LYS A 71 -2.43 -3.26 -13.44
CA LYS A 71 -1.08 -3.36 -13.98
C LYS A 71 -0.23 -4.43 -13.31
N VAL A 72 -0.66 -4.97 -12.16
CA VAL A 72 0.05 -6.07 -11.49
C VAL A 72 -0.38 -7.37 -12.17
N PRO A 73 0.51 -8.08 -12.87
CA PRO A 73 0.16 -9.31 -13.56
C PRO A 73 -0.15 -10.39 -12.52
N PHE A 74 -1.34 -10.96 -12.61
CA PHE A 74 -1.74 -12.15 -11.86
C PHE A 74 -1.96 -13.29 -12.85
N SER A 75 -1.12 -14.31 -12.77
CA SER A 75 -1.25 -15.54 -13.54
C SER A 75 -1.64 -16.70 -12.62
N PRO A 76 -2.31 -17.74 -13.14
CA PRO A 76 -2.49 -18.99 -12.42
C PRO A 76 -1.14 -19.56 -11.96
N GLY A 77 -1.17 -20.35 -10.89
CA GLY A 77 0.03 -20.95 -10.29
C GLY A 77 0.70 -20.04 -9.26
N ILE A 78 1.98 -20.30 -9.01
CA ILE A 78 2.77 -19.62 -7.98
C ILE A 78 3.31 -18.30 -8.54
N ASN A 79 3.04 -17.18 -7.86
CA ASN A 79 3.58 -15.88 -8.26
C ASN A 79 5.03 -15.72 -7.78
N PRO A 80 6.03 -15.66 -8.69
CA PRO A 80 7.43 -15.58 -8.32
C PRO A 80 7.78 -14.28 -7.58
N VAL A 81 7.09 -13.18 -7.90
CA VAL A 81 7.31 -11.88 -7.25
C VAL A 81 6.93 -11.93 -5.76
N ILE A 82 5.86 -12.67 -5.43
CA ILE A 82 5.45 -12.87 -4.03
C ILE A 82 6.48 -13.74 -3.30
N LEU A 83 6.93 -14.84 -3.91
CA LEU A 83 7.96 -15.69 -3.32
C LEU A 83 9.28 -14.96 -3.10
N GLU A 84 9.71 -14.13 -4.04
CA GLU A 84 10.91 -13.33 -3.91
C GLU A 84 10.79 -12.32 -2.75
N SER A 85 9.65 -11.64 -2.65
CA SER A 85 9.38 -10.76 -1.51
C SER A 85 9.38 -11.51 -0.18
N LEU A 86 8.84 -12.73 -0.13
CA LEU A 86 8.88 -13.58 1.07
C LEU A 86 10.32 -14.01 1.40
N LYS A 87 11.14 -14.33 0.40
CA LYS A 87 12.56 -14.67 0.57
C LYS A 87 13.33 -13.51 1.21
N THR A 88 13.08 -12.27 0.76
CA THR A 88 13.72 -11.08 1.36
C THR A 88 13.34 -10.90 2.83
N ILE A 89 12.07 -11.11 3.18
CA ILE A 89 11.61 -10.97 4.57
C ILE A 89 12.19 -12.09 5.44
N THR A 90 12.12 -13.33 4.98
CA THR A 90 12.59 -14.52 5.70
C THR A 90 14.11 -14.57 5.88
N ALA A 91 14.88 -13.84 5.06
CA ALA A 91 16.32 -13.70 5.23
C ALA A 91 16.70 -13.12 6.60
N SER A 92 15.88 -12.22 7.15
CA SER A 92 16.08 -11.63 8.48
C SER A 92 15.59 -12.48 9.65
N LEU A 93 14.89 -13.58 9.39
CA LEU A 93 14.33 -14.46 10.41
C LEU A 93 15.34 -15.53 10.84
N SER A 94 15.31 -15.88 12.12
CA SER A 94 16.04 -17.02 12.68
C SER A 94 15.52 -18.35 12.10
N GLN A 95 16.30 -19.42 12.24
CA GLN A 95 15.94 -20.72 11.67
C GLN A 95 14.60 -21.26 12.21
N MET A 96 14.30 -21.01 13.49
CA MET A 96 13.03 -21.42 14.10
C MET A 96 11.83 -20.61 13.58
N GLU A 97 12.03 -19.34 13.26
CA GLU A 97 10.99 -18.45 12.73
C GLU A 97 10.68 -18.70 11.24
N ARG A 98 11.52 -19.50 10.55
CA ARG A 98 11.30 -19.86 9.13
C ARG A 98 10.37 -21.05 8.94
N TYR A 99 10.09 -21.83 9.98
CA TYR A 99 9.12 -22.92 9.90
C TYR A 99 7.71 -22.36 9.71
N CYS A 100 7.01 -22.81 8.67
CA CYS A 100 5.63 -22.43 8.40
C CYS A 100 4.83 -23.62 7.88
N THR A 101 3.51 -23.57 8.08
CA THR A 101 2.57 -24.57 7.57
C THR A 101 1.82 -23.95 6.39
N LEU A 102 1.84 -24.63 5.24
CA LEU A 102 1.03 -24.24 4.09
C LEU A 102 -0.34 -24.89 4.22
N VAL A 103 -1.37 -24.08 4.47
CA VAL A 103 -2.76 -24.51 4.56
C VAL A 103 -3.54 -23.91 3.40
N PHE A 104 -4.30 -24.75 2.69
CA PHE A 104 -5.20 -24.33 1.63
C PHE A 104 -6.53 -25.06 1.78
N ASP A 105 -7.61 -24.35 1.48
CA ASP A 105 -8.95 -24.89 1.37
C ASP A 105 -9.50 -24.51 -0.01
N LYS A 106 -10.32 -25.38 -0.60
CA LYS A 106 -10.96 -25.08 -1.88
C LYS A 106 -12.24 -24.30 -1.62
N ILE A 107 -12.42 -23.19 -2.33
CA ILE A 107 -13.69 -22.46 -2.42
C ILE A 107 -14.54 -23.10 -3.50
#